data_AF-A0A352Z579-F1
#
_entry.id   AF-A0A352Z579-F1
#
_cell.length_a   1.000
_cell.length_b   1.000
_cell.length_c   1.000
_cell.angle_alpha   90.00
_cell.angle_beta   90.00
_cell.angle_gamma   90.00
#
_symmetry.space_group_name_H-M   'P 1'
#
loop_
_entity.id
_entity.type
_entity.pdbx_description
1 polymer ?
#
loop_
_entity_poly.entity_id
_entity_poly.type
_entity_poly.pdbx_seq_one_letter_code
_entity_poly.pdbx_strand_id
1 'polypeptide(L)'
;MSFEYLVQRISPRLKRITRKLNGHHSFFDDDDLYQEALSHLWIKYTEGFLVDKTDSYVLKGCYFHLKNYLRKVHDHSIHISLNSPLGEDGMSLCDMLSSEENPFDYIESKLHIEAEGLLCLNKREKDVVSYFLEGMSMREIGHKLGISHVMVLKIRNKIKDKYTRLNEVTRGG
;
A
#
# COMPACT_ATOMS: atom_id res chain seq x y z
N MET A 1 33.63 20.86 19.92
CA MET A 1 32.55 21.60 19.22
C MET A 1 31.23 21.00 19.65
N SER A 2 30.29 21.79 20.18
CA SER A 2 28.97 21.26 20.58
C SER A 2 28.10 20.97 19.35
N PHE A 3 27.11 20.10 19.51
CA PHE A 3 26.16 19.79 18.45
C PHE A 3 25.35 21.03 18.04
N GLU A 4 24.94 21.84 19.02
CA GLU A 4 24.15 23.05 18.81
C GLU A 4 24.92 24.05 17.94
N TYR A 5 26.22 24.21 18.17
CA TYR A 5 27.06 25.08 17.35
C TYR A 5 27.17 24.58 15.91
N LEU A 6 27.35 23.27 15.73
CA LEU A 6 27.37 22.65 14.40
C LEU A 6 26.05 22.90 13.67
N VAL A 7 24.92 22.64 14.33
CA VAL A 7 23.58 22.83 13.76
C VAL A 7 23.36 24.29 13.40
N GLN A 8 23.63 25.24 14.29
CA GLN A 8 23.48 26.67 14.00
C GLN A 8 24.26 27.09 12.76
N ARG A 9 25.49 26.58 12.60
CA ARG A 9 26.36 26.91 11.46
C ARG A 9 25.81 26.38 10.13
N ILE A 10 25.35 25.13 10.09
CA ILE A 10 24.95 24.47 8.84
C ILE A 10 23.47 24.65 8.50
N SER A 11 22.63 24.99 9.48
CA SER A 11 21.16 25.06 9.36
C SER A 11 20.67 25.91 8.18
N PRO A 12 21.21 27.11 7.90
CA PRO A 12 20.75 27.91 6.76
C PRO A 12 20.91 27.21 5.41
N ARG A 13 22.01 26.44 5.24
CA ARG A 13 22.25 25.68 4.01
C ARG A 13 21.44 24.39 3.98
N LEU A 14 21.29 23.73 5.14
CA LEU A 14 20.49 22.53 5.26
C LEU A 14 19.01 22.79 4.95
N LYS A 15 18.43 23.90 5.44
CA LYS A 15 17.06 24.33 5.09
C LYS A 15 16.88 24.61 3.60
N ARG A 16 17.91 25.13 2.90
CA ARG A 16 17.85 25.26 1.43
C ARG A 16 17.85 23.90 0.74
N ILE A 17 18.59 22.93 1.27
CA ILE A 17 18.60 21.56 0.75
C ILE A 17 17.22 20.92 0.93
N THR A 18 16.62 21.02 2.12
CA THR A 18 15.31 20.42 2.39
C THR A 18 14.22 21.04 1.51
N ARG A 19 14.18 22.37 1.37
CA ARG A 19 13.27 23.05 0.43
C ARG A 19 13.44 22.61 -1.02
N LYS A 20 14.68 22.41 -1.47
CA LYS A 20 14.97 21.95 -2.83
C LYS A 20 14.56 20.50 -3.06
N LEU A 21 14.60 19.68 -2.01
CA LEU A 21 14.20 18.28 -2.03
C LEU A 21 12.71 18.09 -1.79
N ASN A 22 12.05 19.05 -1.14
CA ASN A 22 10.62 19.05 -0.91
C ASN A 22 9.90 19.15 -2.27
N GLY A 23 9.36 18.03 -2.75
CA GLY A 23 8.47 17.97 -3.90
C GLY A 23 7.02 18.28 -3.52
N HIS A 24 6.08 18.00 -4.43
CA HIS A 24 4.64 18.00 -4.10
C HIS A 24 4.29 16.77 -3.24
N HIS A 25 4.81 16.72 -2.01
CA HIS A 25 4.53 15.66 -1.06
C HIS A 25 3.24 16.01 -0.31
N SER A 26 2.31 15.06 -0.25
CA SER A 26 1.02 15.28 0.41
C SER A 26 1.05 15.05 1.92
N PHE A 27 2.12 14.44 2.45
CA PHE A 27 2.17 13.94 3.83
C PHE A 27 3.23 14.59 4.73
N PHE A 28 4.25 15.24 4.16
CA PHE A 28 5.33 15.86 4.92
C PHE A 28 5.89 17.06 4.16
N ASP A 29 6.49 18.01 4.88
CA ASP A 29 7.01 19.26 4.33
C ASP A 29 8.54 19.43 4.49
N ASP A 30 9.07 20.64 4.22
CA ASP A 30 10.50 20.92 4.32
C ASP A 30 11.01 21.01 5.77
N ASP A 31 10.12 21.27 6.74
CA ASP A 31 10.45 21.25 8.16
C ASP A 31 10.55 19.80 8.66
N ASP A 32 9.69 18.90 8.21
CA ASP A 32 9.81 17.46 8.49
C ASP A 32 11.13 16.88 7.93
N LEU A 33 11.46 17.22 6.67
CA LEU A 33 12.74 16.83 6.07
C LEU A 33 13.94 17.44 6.81
N TYR A 34 13.79 18.64 7.35
CA TYR A 34 14.82 19.25 8.18
C TYR A 34 15.03 18.48 9.48
N GLN A 35 13.95 18.06 10.16
CA GLN A 35 14.04 17.23 11.37
C GLN A 35 14.66 15.87 11.11
N GLU A 36 14.32 15.22 10.01
CA GLU A 36 14.94 13.95 9.60
C GLU A 36 16.46 14.11 9.39
N ALA A 37 16.88 15.21 8.75
CA ALA A 37 18.30 15.50 8.59
C ALA A 37 19.01 15.78 9.93
N LEU A 38 18.35 16.47 10.87
CA LEU A 38 18.90 16.69 12.21
C LEU A 38 19.05 15.39 13.00
N SER A 39 18.08 14.48 12.88
CA SER A 39 18.14 13.16 13.51
C SER A 39 19.32 12.34 12.99
N HIS A 40 19.52 12.32 11.66
CA HIS A 40 20.69 11.71 11.05
C HIS A 40 22.01 12.35 11.51
N LEU A 41 22.06 13.68 11.61
CA LEU A 41 23.24 14.40 12.09
C LEU A 41 23.56 14.11 13.55
N TRP A 42 22.54 14.03 14.41
CA TRP A 42 22.69 13.70 15.82
C TRP A 42 23.35 12.33 15.97
N ILE A 43 22.85 11.32 15.27
CA ILE A 43 23.44 9.97 15.27
C ILE A 43 24.91 10.04 14.86
N LYS A 44 25.22 10.66 13.70
CA LYS A 44 26.60 10.77 13.22
C LYS A 44 27.53 11.55 14.15
N TYR A 45 26.98 12.55 14.85
CA TYR A 45 27.72 13.33 15.84
C TYR A 45 28.06 12.48 17.06
N THR A 46 27.08 11.75 17.61
CA THR A 46 27.28 10.87 18.77
C THR A 46 28.24 9.71 18.48
N GLU A 47 28.27 9.23 17.23
CA GLU A 47 29.21 8.22 16.76
C GLU A 47 30.62 8.78 16.46
N GLY A 48 30.83 10.10 16.56
CA GLY A 48 32.13 10.73 16.31
C GLY A 48 32.53 10.86 14.83
N PHE A 49 31.66 10.52 13.87
CA PHE A 49 31.96 10.57 12.44
C PHE A 49 32.13 11.99 11.87
N LEU A 50 31.68 13.01 12.61
CA LEU A 50 31.69 14.41 12.16
C LEU A 50 32.94 15.18 12.60
N VAL A 51 33.82 14.55 13.38
CA VAL A 51 35.10 15.17 13.77
C VAL A 51 35.94 15.45 12.51
N ASP A 52 36.48 16.66 12.43
CA ASP A 52 37.29 17.17 11.30
C ASP A 52 36.62 17.16 9.93
N LYS A 53 35.29 17.07 9.88
CA LYS A 53 34.55 17.18 8.61
C LYS A 53 34.23 18.63 8.28
N THR A 54 34.38 18.96 7.00
CA THR A 54 33.98 20.26 6.47
C THR A 54 32.46 20.34 6.38
N ASP A 55 31.92 21.56 6.44
CA ASP A 55 30.47 21.78 6.27
C ASP A 55 29.96 21.20 4.95
N SER A 56 30.74 21.28 3.88
CA SER A 56 30.39 20.70 2.58
C SER A 56 30.23 19.19 2.64
N TYR A 57 31.09 18.49 3.40
CA TYR A 57 30.97 17.04 3.60
C TYR A 57 29.71 16.69 4.39
N VAL A 58 29.47 17.39 5.49
CA VAL A 58 28.30 17.20 6.36
C VAL A 58 27.00 17.42 5.58
N LEU A 59 26.90 18.54 4.87
CA LEU A 59 25.72 18.88 4.05
C LEU A 59 25.48 17.87 2.93
N LYS A 60 26.56 17.38 2.29
CA LYS A 60 26.45 16.35 1.24
C LYS A 60 25.98 15.01 1.81
N GLY A 61 26.42 14.66 3.02
CA GLY A 61 25.91 13.51 3.77
C GLY A 61 24.40 13.61 4.02
N CYS A 62 23.93 14.74 4.55
CA CYS A 62 22.49 14.98 4.75
C CYS A 62 21.70 14.90 3.45
N TYR A 63 22.22 15.50 2.36
CA TYR A 63 21.57 15.46 1.05
C TYR A 63 21.35 14.01 0.57
N PHE A 64 22.36 13.15 0.66
CA PHE A 64 22.22 11.76 0.24
C PHE A 64 21.32 10.94 1.16
N HIS A 65 21.40 11.18 2.48
CA HIS A 65 20.47 10.59 3.45
C HIS A 65 19.02 10.90 3.09
N LEU A 66 18.69 12.18 2.91
CA LEU A 66 17.34 12.63 2.56
C LEU A 66 16.87 12.07 1.22
N LYS A 67 17.73 11.99 0.20
CA LYS A 67 17.37 11.33 -1.07
C LYS A 67 17.00 9.86 -0.89
N ASN A 68 17.74 9.13 -0.05
CA ASN A 68 17.42 7.72 0.20
C ASN A 68 16.16 7.56 1.06
N TYR A 69 15.94 8.45 2.03
CA TYR A 69 14.72 8.53 2.81
C TYR A 69 13.50 8.73 1.90
N LEU A 70 13.52 9.77 1.06
CA LEU A 70 12.45 10.08 0.09
C LEU A 70 12.17 8.92 -0.85
N ARG A 71 13.21 8.24 -1.36
CA ARG A 71 13.05 7.06 -2.22
C ARG A 71 12.25 5.95 -1.52
N LYS A 72 12.50 5.68 -0.24
CA LYS A 72 11.80 4.63 0.52
C LYS A 72 10.35 4.98 0.82
N VAL A 73 10.08 6.26 1.10
CA VAL A 73 8.72 6.75 1.38
C VAL A 73 7.86 6.71 0.11
N HIS A 74 8.42 7.06 -1.05
CA HIS A 74 7.70 7.07 -2.32
C HIS A 74 7.20 5.68 -2.77
N ASP A 75 7.83 4.59 -2.32
CA ASP A 75 7.37 3.23 -2.64
C ASP A 75 6.03 2.87 -1.96
N HIS A 76 5.56 3.65 -0.96
CA HIS A 76 4.51 3.19 -0.03
C HIS A 76 3.22 4.01 0.01
N SER A 77 3.07 5.15 -0.69
CA SER A 77 1.87 5.97 -0.48
C SER A 77 1.43 6.85 -1.65
N ILE A 78 0.35 6.44 -2.32
CA ILE A 78 -0.59 7.37 -2.97
C ILE A 78 -1.77 7.50 -2.00
N HIS A 79 -1.84 8.61 -1.28
CA HIS A 79 -2.99 8.93 -0.43
C HIS A 79 -3.96 9.80 -1.24
N ILE A 80 -5.18 9.30 -1.43
CA ILE A 80 -6.29 10.07 -1.99
C ILE A 80 -7.19 10.44 -0.81
N SER A 81 -7.45 11.72 -0.62
CA SER A 81 -8.46 12.16 0.36
C SER A 81 -9.84 11.74 -0.13
N LEU A 82 -10.59 11.05 0.72
CA LEU A 82 -11.97 10.62 0.42
C LEU A 82 -12.92 11.82 0.27
N ASN A 83 -12.57 12.95 0.88
CA ASN A 83 -13.36 14.18 0.84
C ASN A 83 -12.98 15.10 -0.34
N SER A 84 -12.05 14.68 -1.20
CA SER A 84 -11.71 15.44 -2.40
C SER A 84 -12.93 15.47 -3.34
N PRO A 85 -13.36 16.65 -3.81
CA PRO A 85 -14.44 16.74 -4.78
C PRO A 85 -14.03 16.08 -6.10
N LEU A 86 -14.93 15.26 -6.63
CA LEU A 86 -14.83 14.62 -7.94
C LEU A 86 -15.78 15.36 -8.89
N GLY A 87 -15.23 16.10 -9.86
CA GLY A 87 -16.01 16.82 -10.87
C GLY A 87 -16.62 18.14 -10.40
N GLU A 88 -17.44 18.77 -11.26
CA GLU A 88 -18.10 20.07 -10.98
C GLU A 88 -19.26 19.96 -9.98
N ASP A 89 -19.84 18.76 -9.81
CA ASP A 89 -21.01 18.54 -8.96
C ASP A 89 -20.67 18.48 -7.46
N GLY A 90 -19.37 18.53 -7.11
CA GLY A 90 -18.90 18.58 -5.72
C GLY A 90 -19.04 17.27 -4.93
N MET A 91 -19.47 16.17 -5.56
CA MET A 91 -19.53 14.84 -4.94
C MET A 91 -18.13 14.37 -4.51
N SER A 92 -17.99 13.87 -3.28
CA SER A 92 -16.73 13.33 -2.79
C SER A 92 -16.59 11.83 -3.10
N LEU A 93 -15.36 11.31 -3.06
CA LEU A 93 -15.11 9.87 -3.17
C LEU A 93 -15.81 9.08 -2.05
N CYS A 94 -15.97 9.69 -0.87
CA CYS A 94 -16.70 9.12 0.26
C CYS A 94 -18.19 8.92 -0.07
N ASP A 95 -18.80 9.87 -0.79
CA ASP A 95 -20.21 9.80 -1.18
C ASP A 95 -20.45 8.69 -2.22
N MET A 96 -19.48 8.45 -3.11
CA MET A 96 -19.52 7.31 -4.04
C MET A 96 -19.32 5.95 -3.36
N LEU A 97 -18.49 5.89 -2.32
CA LEU A 97 -18.19 4.66 -1.59
C LEU A 97 -19.22 4.32 -0.51
N SER A 98 -20.09 5.27 -0.17
CA SER A 98 -21.25 5.05 0.71
C SER A 98 -22.28 4.22 -0.04
N SER A 99 -22.00 2.93 -0.22
CA SER A 99 -23.03 1.98 -0.62
C SER A 99 -23.97 1.82 0.56
N GLU A 100 -25.23 2.21 0.39
CA GLU A 100 -26.31 1.59 1.14
C GLU A 100 -26.24 0.10 0.81
N GLU A 101 -25.51 -0.68 1.62
CA GLU A 101 -25.55 -2.13 1.53
C GLU A 101 -26.98 -2.53 1.91
N ASN A 102 -27.82 -2.71 0.90
CA ASN A 102 -29.10 -3.34 1.07
C ASN A 102 -28.81 -4.77 1.54
N PRO A 103 -29.18 -5.16 2.78
CA PRO A 103 -28.91 -6.50 3.29
C PRO A 103 -29.49 -7.60 2.40
N PHE A 104 -30.55 -7.26 1.65
CA PHE A 104 -31.15 -8.13 0.65
C PHE A 104 -30.24 -8.38 -0.56
N ASP A 105 -29.43 -7.41 -1.02
CA ASP A 105 -28.51 -7.60 -2.14
C ASP A 105 -27.39 -8.59 -1.79
N TYR A 106 -26.91 -8.57 -0.54
CA TYR A 106 -25.95 -9.54 -0.04
C TYR A 106 -26.56 -10.96 0.02
N ILE A 107 -27.80 -11.06 0.54
CA ILE A 107 -28.52 -12.33 0.63
C ILE A 107 -28.85 -12.88 -0.76
N GLU A 108 -29.33 -12.03 -1.67
CA GLU A 108 -29.64 -12.39 -3.04
C GLU A 108 -28.39 -12.82 -3.81
N SER A 109 -27.29 -12.07 -3.70
CA SER A 109 -26.00 -12.45 -4.28
C SER A 109 -25.52 -13.80 -3.73
N LYS A 110 -25.66 -14.04 -2.43
CA LYS A 110 -25.27 -15.31 -1.80
C LYS A 110 -26.15 -16.48 -2.28
N LEU A 111 -27.47 -16.29 -2.32
CA LEU A 111 -28.42 -17.29 -2.82
C LEU A 111 -28.19 -17.60 -4.30
N HIS A 112 -27.87 -16.60 -5.12
CA HIS A 112 -27.57 -16.76 -6.55
C HIS A 112 -26.26 -17.51 -6.79
N ILE A 113 -25.23 -17.22 -5.99
CA ILE A 113 -23.94 -17.95 -6.01
C ILE A 113 -24.15 -19.40 -5.57
N GLU A 114 -24.96 -19.65 -4.54
CA GLU A 114 -25.27 -21.00 -4.07
C GLU A 114 -26.11 -21.79 -5.10
N ALA A 115 -27.12 -21.16 -5.73
CA ALA A 115 -28.00 -21.81 -6.69
C ALA A 115 -27.30 -22.15 -8.03
N GLU A 116 -26.52 -21.23 -8.59
CA GLU A 116 -25.92 -21.41 -9.92
C GLU A 116 -24.44 -21.84 -9.89
N GLY A 117 -23.70 -21.40 -8.87
CA GLY A 117 -22.29 -21.75 -8.69
C GLY A 117 -22.07 -23.24 -8.39
N LEU A 118 -23.06 -23.90 -7.78
CA LEU A 118 -23.03 -25.34 -7.59
C LEU A 118 -23.26 -26.13 -8.89
N LEU A 119 -23.77 -25.53 -9.96
CA LEU A 119 -24.00 -26.23 -11.23
C LEU A 119 -22.79 -26.16 -12.18
N CYS A 120 -22.02 -25.07 -12.15
CA CYS A 120 -20.92 -24.83 -13.10
C CYS A 120 -19.56 -25.44 -12.70
N LEU A 121 -19.43 -25.86 -11.44
CA LEU A 121 -18.20 -26.43 -10.88
C LEU A 121 -18.19 -27.96 -10.95
N ASN A 122 -17.06 -28.54 -11.37
CA ASN A 122 -16.86 -29.98 -11.25
C ASN A 122 -16.58 -30.37 -9.80
N LYS A 123 -16.66 -31.68 -9.49
CA LYS A 123 -16.48 -32.20 -8.12
C LYS A 123 -15.18 -31.69 -7.46
N ARG A 124 -14.08 -31.67 -8.22
CA ARG A 124 -12.77 -31.23 -7.73
C ARG A 124 -12.70 -29.73 -7.44
N GLU A 125 -13.39 -28.92 -8.23
CA GLU A 125 -13.51 -27.47 -8.00
C GLU A 125 -14.41 -27.17 -6.79
N LYS A 126 -15.50 -27.93 -6.59
CA LYS A 126 -16.37 -27.83 -5.41
C LYS A 126 -15.61 -28.14 -4.12
N ASP A 127 -14.82 -29.21 -4.11
CA ASP A 127 -14.00 -29.59 -2.95
C ASP A 127 -13.00 -28.49 -2.58
N VAL A 128 -12.40 -27.83 -3.58
CA VAL A 128 -11.49 -26.69 -3.34
C VAL A 128 -12.23 -25.50 -2.72
N VAL A 129 -13.44 -25.18 -3.20
CA VAL A 129 -14.26 -24.09 -2.63
C VAL A 129 -14.66 -24.42 -1.19
N SER A 130 -15.12 -25.64 -0.90
CA SER A 130 -15.52 -26.02 0.46
C SER A 130 -14.37 -25.92 1.44
N TYR A 131 -13.16 -26.35 1.06
CA TYR A 131 -12.00 -26.22 1.95
C TYR A 131 -11.56 -24.76 2.16
N PHE A 132 -11.76 -23.88 1.18
CA PHE A 132 -11.57 -22.44 1.40
C PHE A 132 -12.62 -21.86 2.35
N LEU A 133 -13.88 -22.31 2.28
CA LEU A 133 -14.94 -21.91 3.20
C LEU A 133 -14.68 -22.41 4.64
N GLU A 134 -14.04 -23.57 4.78
CA GLU A 134 -13.52 -24.09 6.06
C GLU A 134 -12.28 -23.31 6.57
N GLY A 135 -11.79 -22.32 5.83
CA GLY A 135 -10.67 -21.47 6.24
C GLY A 135 -9.28 -22.03 5.96
N MET A 136 -9.16 -23.09 5.14
CA MET A 136 -7.86 -23.71 4.85
C MET A 136 -7.00 -22.87 3.90
N SER A 137 -5.70 -22.89 4.13
CA SER A 137 -4.70 -22.31 3.24
C SER A 137 -4.49 -23.16 1.98
N MET A 138 -3.97 -22.56 0.91
CA MET A 138 -3.68 -23.27 -0.35
C MET A 138 -2.74 -24.47 -0.18
N ARG A 139 -1.85 -24.42 0.82
CA ARG A 139 -0.90 -25.51 1.12
C ARG A 139 -1.61 -26.68 1.79
N GLU A 140 -2.50 -26.42 2.74
CA GLU A 140 -3.32 -27.43 3.41
C GLU A 140 -4.30 -28.09 2.44
N ILE A 141 -4.94 -27.30 1.59
CA ILE A 141 -5.81 -27.81 0.51
C ILE A 141 -5.02 -28.69 -0.45
N GLY A 142 -3.81 -28.26 -0.83
CA GLY A 142 -2.92 -29.04 -1.70
C GLY A 142 -2.57 -30.40 -1.09
N HIS A 143 -2.18 -30.40 0.18
CA HIS A 143 -1.90 -31.62 0.93
C HIS A 143 -3.14 -32.54 1.00
N LYS A 144 -4.32 -31.99 1.30
CA LYS A 144 -5.58 -32.76 1.41
C LYS A 144 -6.04 -33.36 0.08
N LEU A 145 -5.79 -32.68 -1.04
CA LEU A 145 -6.17 -33.11 -2.39
C LEU A 145 -5.06 -33.85 -3.16
N GLY A 146 -3.91 -34.09 -2.52
CA GLY A 146 -2.74 -34.74 -3.13
C GLY A 146 -2.16 -33.97 -4.32
N ILE A 147 -2.23 -32.63 -4.31
CA ILE A 147 -1.73 -31.76 -5.38
C ILE A 147 -0.85 -30.63 -4.83
N SER A 148 -0.03 -30.05 -5.70
CA SER A 148 0.77 -28.89 -5.32
C SER A 148 -0.11 -27.67 -5.04
N HIS A 149 0.33 -26.78 -4.15
CA HIS A 149 -0.34 -25.50 -3.88
C HIS A 149 -0.49 -24.65 -5.15
N VAL A 150 0.42 -24.78 -6.11
CA VAL A 150 0.35 -24.13 -7.43
C VAL A 150 -0.85 -24.65 -8.24
N MET A 151 -1.14 -25.96 -8.15
CA MET A 151 -2.32 -26.54 -8.79
C MET A 151 -3.61 -26.04 -8.13
N VAL A 152 -3.62 -25.88 -6.81
CA VAL A 152 -4.76 -25.27 -6.08
C VAL A 152 -5.00 -23.84 -6.56
N LEU A 153 -3.95 -23.04 -6.75
CA LEU A 153 -4.05 -21.68 -7.29
C LEU A 153 -4.62 -21.67 -8.72
N LYS A 154 -4.20 -22.60 -9.59
CA LYS A 154 -4.75 -22.74 -10.94
C LYS A 154 -6.24 -23.08 -10.91
N ILE A 155 -6.66 -23.99 -10.03
CA ILE A 155 -8.06 -24.36 -9.86
C ILE A 155 -8.87 -23.15 -9.36
N ARG A 156 -8.36 -22.40 -8.37
CA ARG A 156 -8.99 -21.16 -7.89
C ARG A 156 -9.19 -20.12 -8.99
N ASN A 157 -8.18 -19.90 -9.83
CA ASN A 157 -8.30 -18.96 -10.94
C ASN A 157 -9.32 -19.43 -11.98
N LYS A 158 -9.35 -20.73 -12.29
CA LYS A 158 -10.35 -21.31 -13.19
C LYS A 158 -11.77 -21.19 -12.63
N ILE A 159 -11.94 -21.37 -11.33
CA ILE A 159 -13.22 -21.13 -10.64
C ILE A 159 -13.64 -19.67 -10.82
N LYS A 160 -12.72 -18.72 -10.56
CA LYS A 160 -12.96 -17.28 -10.75
C LYS A 160 -13.42 -16.98 -12.19
N ASP A 161 -12.72 -17.49 -13.20
CA ASP A 161 -13.06 -17.26 -14.61
C ASP A 161 -14.46 -17.79 -14.96
N LYS A 162 -14.88 -18.94 -14.38
CA LYS A 162 -16.23 -19.50 -14.57
C LYS A 162 -17.31 -18.60 -13.99
N TYR A 163 -17.11 -18.08 -12.78
CA TYR A 163 -18.05 -17.15 -12.16
C TYR A 163 -18.13 -15.81 -12.89
N THR A 164 -17.00 -15.29 -13.41
CA THR A 164 -17.00 -14.06 -14.21
C THR A 164 -17.84 -14.21 -15.47
N ARG A 165 -17.69 -15.34 -16.20
CA ARG A 165 -18.51 -15.62 -17.39
C ARG A 165 -20.00 -15.78 -17.07
N LEU A 166 -20.33 -16.38 -15.93
CA LEU A 166 -21.72 -16.53 -15.50
C LEU A 166 -22.36 -15.15 -15.26
N ASN A 167 -21.68 -14.27 -14.51
CA ASN A 167 -22.16 -12.93 -14.21
C ASN A 167 -22.34 -12.05 -15.47
N GLU A 168 -21.50 -12.25 -16.50
CA GLU A 168 -21.64 -11.57 -17.79
C GLU A 168 -22.88 -12.02 -18.58
N VAL A 169 -23.26 -13.30 -18.48
CA VAL A 169 -24.46 -13.85 -19.13
C VAL A 169 -25.74 -13.37 -18.44
N THR A 170 -25.76 -13.30 -17.10
CA THR A 170 -26.94 -12.90 -16.33
C THR A 170 -27.24 -11.39 -16.40
N ARG A 171 -26.23 -10.54 -16.66
CA ARG A 171 -26.41 -9.07 -16.82
C ARG A 171 -26.83 -8.62 -18.22
N GLY A 172 -26.85 -9.52 -19.20
CA GLY A 172 -27.20 -9.23 -20.59
C GLY A 172 -28.59 -9.73 -21.02
N GLY A 173 -29.41 -10.21 -20.08
CA GLY A 173 -30.77 -10.74 -20.31
C GLY A 173 -31.86 -9.85 -19.72
#